data_AF-A0A392QVJ6-F1
#
_entry.id   AF-A0A392QVJ6-F1
#
_cell.length_a   1.000
_cell.length_b   1.000
_cell.length_c   1.000
_cell.angle_alpha   90.00
_cell.angle_beta   90.00
_cell.angle_gamma   90.00
#
_symmetry.space_group_name_H-M   'P 1'
#
loop_
_entity.id
_entity.type
_entity.pdbx_description
1 polymer ?
#
loop_
_entity_poly.entity_id
_entity_poly.type
_entity_poly.pdbx_seq_one_letter_code
_entity_poly.pdbx_strand_id
1 'polypeptide(L)' 'MQVASWGAYLLKRNVIAMSFAPKDNHEAQVQFALERGVPAIIGVLGSIRLPFPSRSFDMAQCSRCLIQWASNG' A
#
# COMPACT_ATOMS: atom_id res chain seq x y z
N MET A 1 -7.30 8.22 9.02
CA MET A 1 -6.35 7.86 7.94
C MET A 1 -5.71 6.53 8.26
N GLN A 2 -6.28 5.40 7.83
CA GLN A 2 -5.55 4.12 7.93
C GLN A 2 -4.57 3.98 6.75
N VAL A 3 -5.00 4.37 5.55
CA VAL A 3 -4.12 4.46 4.37
C VAL A 3 -3.05 5.54 4.61
N ALA A 4 -1.82 5.25 4.22
CA ALA A 4 -0.67 6.17 4.25
C ALA A 4 -0.14 6.62 5.62
N SER A 5 -0.79 6.35 6.76
CA SER A 5 -0.28 6.79 8.07
C SER A 5 1.10 6.19 8.40
N TRP A 6 1.26 4.88 8.21
CA TRP A 6 2.56 4.21 8.38
C TRP A 6 3.57 4.63 7.31
N GLY A 7 3.11 4.78 6.06
CA GLY A 7 3.96 5.27 4.97
C GLY A 7 4.51 6.68 5.22
N ALA A 8 3.70 7.58 5.78
CA ALA A 8 4.10 8.92 6.18
C ALA A 8 5.14 8.91 7.31
N TYR A 9 5.00 7.98 8.26
CA TYR A 9 5.97 7.81 9.34
C TYR A 9 7.32 7.28 8.83
N LEU A 10 7.30 6.33 7.89
CA LEU A 10 8.49 5.81 7.23
C LEU A 10 9.18 6.86 6.34
N LEU A 11 8.39 7.68 5.64
CA LEU A 11 8.93 8.75 4.79
C LEU A 11 9.78 9.74 5.59
N LYS A 12 9.36 10.07 6.83
CA LYS A 12 10.16 10.89 7.76
C LYS A 12 11.49 10.26 8.18
N ARG A 13 11.68 8.97 7.93
CA ARG A 13 12.88 8.18 8.26
C ARG A 13 13.66 7.78 7.00
N ASN A 14 13.40 8.42 5.86
CA ASN A 14 14.00 8.13 4.56
C ASN A 14 13.71 6.69 4.06
N VAL A 15 12.57 6.10 4.45
CA VAL A 15 12.10 4.83 3.90
C VAL A 15 10.93 5.11 2.97
N ILE A 16 11.07 4.73 1.69
CA ILE A 16 10.02 4.90 0.70
C ILE A 16 9.02 3.75 0.86
N ALA A 17 7.77 4.10 1.13
CA ALA A 17 6.67 3.15 1.27
C ALA A 17 5.54 3.51 0.30
N MET A 18 4.93 2.50 -0.30
CA MET A 18 3.76 2.65 -1.15
C MET A 18 2.53 2.06 -0.47
N SER A 19 1.46 2.84 -0.38
CA SER A 19 0.19 2.40 0.19
C SER A 19 -0.74 1.87 -0.89
N PHE A 20 -1.44 0.78 -0.61
CA PHE A 20 -2.40 0.16 -1.51
C PHE A 20 -3.78 0.21 -0.86
N ALA A 21 -4.79 0.67 -1.60
CA ALA A 21 -6.17 0.64 -1.12
C ALA A 21 -7.14 0.18 -2.23
N PRO A 22 -8.23 -0.51 -1.87
CA PRO A 22 -9.27 -0.88 -2.82
C PRO A 22 -9.99 0.35 -3.40
N LYS A 23 -10.57 0.18 -4.59
CA LYS A 23 -11.43 1.17 -5.27
C LYS A 23 -12.84 1.15 -4.68
N ASP A 24 -12.96 1.43 -3.39
CA ASP A 24 -14.22 1.50 -2.67
C ASP A 24 -14.26 2.80 -1.84
N ASN A 25 -14.77 2.77 -0.61
CA ASN A 25 -14.74 3.88 0.33
C ASN A 25 -13.32 4.43 0.63
N HIS A 26 -12.25 3.76 0.18
CA HIS A 26 -10.87 4.17 0.41
C HIS A 26 -10.25 5.01 -0.71
N GLU A 27 -10.96 5.25 -1.82
CA GLU A 27 -10.48 6.11 -2.92
C GLU A 27 -10.14 7.53 -2.44
N ALA A 28 -11.02 8.12 -1.61
CA ALA A 28 -10.78 9.42 -0.99
C ALA A 28 -9.55 9.42 -0.06
N GLN A 29 -9.19 8.26 0.53
CA GLN A 29 -8.00 8.16 1.37
C GLN A 29 -6.72 8.10 0.55
N VAL A 30 -6.75 7.45 -0.62
CA VAL A 30 -5.62 7.46 -1.59
C VAL A 30 -5.39 8.88 -2.07
N GLN A 31 -6.44 9.60 -2.46
CA GLN A 31 -6.32 10.98 -2.91
C GLN A 31 -5.71 11.88 -1.82
N PHE A 32 -6.21 11.78 -0.59
CA PHE A 32 -5.68 12.56 0.53
C PHE A 32 -4.22 12.21 0.87
N ALA A 33 -3.81 10.95 0.68
CA ALA A 33 -2.42 10.54 0.84
C ALA A 33 -1.53 11.18 -0.22
N LEU A 34 -1.98 11.19 -1.48
CA LEU A 34 -1.28 11.84 -2.59
C LEU A 34 -1.18 13.36 -2.37
N GLU A 35 -2.25 14.02 -1.90
CA GLU A 35 -2.23 15.44 -1.53
C GLU A 35 -1.21 15.75 -0.41
N ARG A 36 -0.88 14.77 0.42
CA ARG A 36 0.16 14.87 1.47
C ARG A 36 1.55 14.45 1.01
N GLY A 37 1.73 14.13 -0.27
CA GLY A 37 2.99 13.67 -0.84
C GLY A 37 3.39 12.26 -0.40
N VAL A 38 2.45 11.46 0.12
CA VAL A 38 2.72 10.06 0.48
C VAL A 38 2.31 9.18 -0.71
N PRO A 39 3.22 8.35 -1.23
CA PRO A 39 2.90 7.45 -2.34
C PRO A 39 1.77 6.48 -1.98
N ALA A 40 0.67 6.54 -2.73
CA ALA A 40 -0.47 5.65 -2.57
C ALA A 40 -1.09 5.34 -3.94
N ILE A 41 -1.56 4.12 -4.14
CA ILE A 41 -2.25 3.70 -5.36
C ILE A 41 -3.52 2.91 -5.05
N ILE A 42 -4.41 2.87 -6.03
CA ILE A 42 -5.58 2.00 -6.01
C ILE A 42 -5.16 0.60 -6.49
N GLY A 43 -5.28 -0.38 -5.62
CA GLY A 43 -4.89 -1.76 -5.90
C GLY A 43 -5.01 -2.65 -4.66
N VAL A 44 -5.26 -3.94 -4.87
CA VAL A 44 -5.31 -4.93 -3.78
C VAL A 44 -4.26 -5.98 -4.07
N LEU A 45 -3.25 -6.04 -3.19
CA LEU A 45 -2.23 -7.09 -3.19
C LEU A 45 -2.91 -8.47 -3.16
N GLY A 46 -2.56 -9.34 -4.09
CA GLY A 46 -3.11 -10.70 -4.20
C GLY A 46 -4.37 -10.85 -5.08
N SER A 47 -5.12 -9.78 -5.35
CA SER A 47 -6.27 -9.84 -6.26
C SER A 47 -5.97 -9.26 -7.65
N ILE A 48 -5.03 -8.33 -7.75
CA ILE A 48 -4.67 -7.65 -8.99
C ILE A 48 -3.16 -7.76 -9.20
N ARG A 49 -2.72 -8.09 -10.41
CA ARG A 49 -1.30 -8.02 -10.79
C ARG A 49 -0.88 -6.55 -10.83
N LEU A 50 0.02 -6.18 -9.91
CA LEU A 50 0.56 -4.83 -9.83
C LEU A 50 1.48 -4.53 -11.02
N PRO A 51 1.59 -3.25 -11.46
CA PRO A 51 2.48 -2.83 -12.54
C PRO A 51 3.94 -2.70 -12.09
N PHE A 52 4.36 -3.51 -11.11
CA PHE A 52 5.72 -3.53 -10.60
C PHE A 52 6.36 -4.89 -10.91
N PRO A 53 7.66 -4.94 -11.26
CA PRO A 53 8.35 -6.20 -11.46
C PRO A 53 8.40 -7.03 -10.17
N SER A 54 8.78 -8.31 -10.30
CA SER A 54 9.00 -9.14 -9.12
C SER A 54 10.12 -8.54 -8.25
N ARG A 55 9.99 -8.70 -6.92
CA ARG A 55 10.95 -8.17 -5.92
C ARG A 55 11.08 -6.64 -5.90
N SER A 56 10.06 -5.89 -6.31
CA SER A 56 10.03 -4.42 -6.15
C SER A 56 9.80 -3.93 -4.72
N PHE A 57 9.41 -4.82 -3.80
CA PHE A 57 9.13 -4.48 -2.41
C PHE A 57 9.93 -5.41 -1.50
N ASP A 58 10.64 -4.82 -0.54
CA ASP A 58 11.40 -5.56 0.47
C ASP A 58 10.53 -6.05 1.62
N MET A 59 9.45 -5.30 1.92
CA MET A 59 8.52 -5.59 3.01
C MET A 59 7.10 -5.20 2.61
N ALA A 60 6.13 -5.97 3.11
CA ALA A 60 4.71 -5.65 3.00
C ALA A 60 4.12 -5.58 4.42
N GLN A 61 3.41 -4.48 4.71
CA GLN A 61 2.62 -4.36 5.92
C GLN A 61 1.15 -4.23 5.57
N CYS A 62 0.30 -4.90 6.33
CA CYS A 62 -1.12 -4.71 6.23
C CYS A 62 -1.82 -4.86 7.59
N SER A 63 -2.87 -4.07 7.83
CA SER A 63 -3.69 -4.17 9.03
C SER A 63 -4.68 -5.33 8.96
N ARG A 64 -5.31 -5.55 7.80
CA ARG A 64 -6.31 -6.61 7.54
C ARG A 64 -6.30 -7.07 6.08
N CYS A 65 -5.17 -7.57 5.63
CA CYS A 65 -5.09 -8.19 4.31
C CYS A 65 -5.42 -9.66 4.48
N LEU A 66 -6.54 -10.11 3.92
CA LEU A 66 -6.88 -11.53 3.80
C LEU A 66 -5.98 -12.23 2.76
N ILE A 67 -4.69 -11.88 2.72
CA ILE A 67 -3.70 -12.44 1.82
C ILE A 67 -3.13 -13.67 2.51
N GLN A 68 -3.35 -14.84 1.93
CA GLN A 68 -2.73 -16.08 2.40
C GLN A 68 -1.29 -16.17 1.92
N TRP A 69 -0.39 -15.48 2.61
CA TRP A 69 1.05 -15.45 2.29
C TRP A 69 1.70 -16.84 2.26
N ALA A 70 1.20 -17.77 3.09
CA ALA A 70 1.72 -19.13 3.19
C ALA A 70 1.11 -20.12 2.19
N SER A 71 0.04 -19.76 1.48
CA SER A 71 -0.69 -20.71 0.61
C SER A 71 -0.08 -20.85 -0.79
N ASN A 72 0.92 -20.02 -1.15
CA ASN A 72 1.61 -20.07 -2.44
C ASN A 72 3.11 -20.34 -2.23
N GLY A 73 3.42 -21.42 -1.51
CA GLY A 73 4.77 -21.99 -1.41
C GLY A 73 5.10 -22.86 -2.60
#